data_AF-A0A429DTH7-F1
#
_entry.id   AF-A0A429DTH7-F1
#
_cell.length_a   1.000
_cell.length_b   1.000
_cell.length_c   1.000
_cell.angle_alpha   90.00
_cell.angle_beta   90.00
_cell.angle_gamma   90.00
#
_symmetry.space_group_name_H-M   'P 1'
#
loop_
_entity.id
_entity.type
_entity.pdbx_description
1 polymer ?
#
loop_
_entity_poly.entity_id
_entity_poly.type
_entity_poly.pdbx_seq_one_letter_code
_entity_poly.pdbx_strand_id
1 'polypeptide(L)'
;MPRWGRASSFDAETAEPLLGKVFEIESIRAWDARLVTLPDRAAVALFLRGRGLPEPSAWRLATKTAVPLSLTKRGLVAWARKR
;
A
#
# COMPACT_ATOMS: atom_id res chain seq x y z
N MET A 1 11.49 2.90 3.70
CA MET A 1 11.49 1.62 4.44
C MET A 1 12.22 0.56 3.63
N PRO A 2 13.17 -0.18 4.21
CA PRO A 2 13.67 -1.40 3.59
C PRO A 2 12.51 -2.40 3.52
N ARG A 3 12.31 -3.09 2.38
CA ARG A 3 11.24 -4.07 2.07
C ARG A 3 9.95 -3.56 1.41
N TRP A 4 9.99 -2.43 0.71
CA TRP A 4 8.87 -2.02 -0.15
C TRP A 4 8.42 -3.16 -1.10
N GLY A 5 7.12 -3.46 -1.14
CA GLY A 5 6.53 -4.53 -1.95
C GLY A 5 6.63 -5.95 -1.37
N ARG A 6 7.25 -6.14 -0.19
CA ARG A 6 7.13 -7.42 0.53
C ARG A 6 5.82 -7.48 1.30
N ALA A 7 5.27 -8.68 1.38
CA ALA A 7 4.07 -8.95 2.16
C ALA A 7 4.26 -8.55 3.64
N SER A 8 3.25 -7.91 4.20
CA SER A 8 3.13 -7.45 5.58
C SER A 8 1.91 -8.09 6.25
N SER A 9 1.93 -8.26 7.57
CA SER A 9 0.78 -8.72 8.36
C SER A 9 -0.44 -7.79 8.28
N PHE A 10 -0.24 -6.57 7.76
CA PHE A 10 -1.28 -5.56 7.55
C PHE A 10 -1.78 -5.50 6.12
N ASP A 11 -1.30 -6.40 5.25
CA ASP A 11 -1.80 -6.50 3.88
C ASP A 11 -3.19 -7.15 3.90
N ALA A 12 -4.12 -6.58 3.15
CA ALA A 12 -5.52 -7.01 3.12
C ALA A 12 -5.67 -8.49 2.69
N GLU A 13 -4.74 -8.98 1.89
CA GLU A 13 -4.70 -10.33 1.36
C GLU A 13 -4.34 -11.37 2.42
N THR A 14 -3.74 -10.96 3.54
CA THR A 14 -3.28 -11.87 4.60
C THR A 14 -3.82 -11.55 5.98
N ALA A 15 -4.55 -10.44 6.12
CA ALA A 15 -4.98 -9.93 7.42
C ALA A 15 -6.08 -10.79 8.07
N GLU A 16 -6.99 -11.42 7.32
CA GLU A 16 -8.10 -12.18 7.90
C GLU A 16 -7.64 -13.36 8.80
N PRO A 17 -6.78 -14.30 8.34
CA PRO A 17 -6.28 -15.38 9.20
C PRO A 17 -5.48 -14.88 10.41
N LEU A 18 -4.87 -13.69 10.32
CA LEU A 18 -4.10 -13.09 11.41
C LEU A 18 -5.01 -12.46 12.46
N LEU A 19 -6.04 -11.74 12.04
CA LEU A 19 -7.04 -11.15 12.93
C LEU A 19 -7.82 -12.25 13.67
N GLY A 20 -8.15 -13.36 12.99
CA GLY A 20 -8.85 -14.49 13.59
C GLY A 20 -8.10 -15.18 14.73
N LYS A 21 -6.76 -15.00 14.84
CA LYS A 21 -5.97 -15.50 15.99
C LYS A 21 -6.24 -14.74 17.28
N VAL A 22 -6.73 -13.50 17.20
CA VAL A 22 -6.86 -12.58 18.33
C VAL A 22 -8.32 -12.22 18.59
N PHE A 23 -9.12 -12.11 17.54
CA PHE A 23 -10.52 -11.70 17.60
C PHE A 23 -11.44 -12.82 17.11
N GLU A 24 -12.71 -12.69 17.44
CA GLU A 24 -13.78 -13.36 16.70
C GLU A 24 -14.29 -12.41 15.62
N ILE A 25 -14.16 -12.81 14.37
CA ILE A 25 -14.47 -11.99 13.21
C ILE A 25 -15.94 -12.19 12.84
N GLU A 26 -16.72 -11.11 12.85
CA GLU A 26 -18.14 -11.13 12.49
C GLU A 26 -18.32 -10.94 10.98
N SER A 27 -17.55 -10.01 10.40
CA SER A 27 -17.55 -9.79 8.95
C SER A 27 -16.32 -9.04 8.47
N ILE A 28 -15.98 -9.23 7.20
CA ILE A 28 -14.90 -8.52 6.51
C ILE A 28 -15.44 -7.93 5.22
N ARG A 29 -15.02 -6.69 4.94
CA ARG A 29 -15.22 -6.02 3.67
C ARG A 29 -13.87 -5.60 3.09
N ALA A 30 -13.41 -6.34 2.07
CA ALA A 30 -12.25 -5.96 1.28
C ALA A 30 -12.61 -4.87 0.25
N TRP A 31 -11.61 -4.08 -0.15
CA TRP A 31 -11.75 -3.07 -1.19
C TRP A 31 -10.44 -2.90 -1.97
N ASP A 32 -10.58 -2.52 -3.24
CA ASP A 32 -9.52 -2.07 -4.13
C ASP A 32 -9.96 -0.75 -4.76
N ALA A 33 -9.15 0.29 -4.60
CA ALA A 33 -9.50 1.63 -5.05
C ALA A 33 -8.30 2.33 -5.68
N ARG A 34 -8.54 3.04 -6.79
CA ARG A 34 -7.60 4.03 -7.32
C ARG A 34 -7.65 5.27 -6.42
N LEU A 35 -6.59 5.51 -5.66
CA LEU A 35 -6.59 6.60 -4.68
C LEU A 35 -5.92 7.87 -5.21
N VAL A 36 -4.84 7.73 -5.96
CA VAL A 36 -4.01 8.86 -6.40
C VAL A 36 -3.52 8.62 -7.82
N THR A 37 -3.49 9.67 -8.62
CA THR A 37 -2.77 9.68 -9.90
C THR A 37 -1.55 10.56 -9.73
N LEU A 38 -0.37 10.02 -10.04
CA LEU A 38 0.88 10.78 -10.10
C LEU A 38 1.02 11.33 -11.52
N PRO A 39 0.86 12.65 -11.72
CA PRO A 39 0.74 13.22 -13.06
C PRO A 39 2.07 13.17 -13.84
N ASP A 40 3.20 13.27 -13.15
CA ASP A 40 4.51 13.40 -13.78
C ASP A 40 5.62 12.72 -12.97
N ARG A 41 6.85 12.79 -13.49
CA ARG A 41 8.04 12.18 -12.89
C ARG A 41 8.42 12.84 -11.57
N ALA A 42 8.16 14.13 -11.39
CA ALA A 42 8.43 14.81 -10.13
C ALA A 42 7.50 14.30 -9.02
N ALA A 43 6.22 14.09 -9.33
CA ALA A 43 5.26 13.47 -8.43
C ALA A 43 5.64 12.02 -8.08
N VAL A 44 6.17 11.25 -9.04
CA VAL A 44 6.72 9.90 -8.78
C VAL A 44 7.93 9.97 -7.84
N ALA A 45 8.88 10.86 -8.08
CA ALA A 45 10.05 11.03 -7.21
C ALA A 45 9.63 11.44 -5.79
N LEU A 46 8.71 12.39 -5.66
CA LEU A 46 8.17 12.83 -4.37
C LEU A 46 7.46 11.68 -3.63
N PHE A 47 6.63 10.91 -4.32
CA PHE A 47 5.97 9.73 -3.75
C PHE A 47 7.00 8.73 -3.21
N LEU A 48 8.03 8.40 -4.00
CA LEU A 48 9.09 7.45 -3.61
C LEU A 48 9.90 7.96 -2.42
N ARG A 49 10.18 9.27 -2.36
CA ARG A 49 10.83 9.91 -1.20
C ARG A 49 9.96 9.78 0.05
N GLY A 50 8.65 9.98 -0.07
CA GLY A 50 7.68 9.72 1.01
C GLY A 50 7.67 8.26 1.49
N ARG A 51 8.19 7.32 0.69
CA ARG A 51 8.40 5.91 1.08
C ARG A 51 9.81 5.61 1.57
N GLY A 52 10.64 6.63 1.74
CA GLY A 52 11.98 6.56 2.31
C GLY A 52 13.08 6.19 1.31
N LEU A 53 12.88 6.42 0.02
CA LEU A 53 13.99 6.36 -0.94
C LEU A 53 14.80 7.67 -0.89
N PRO A 54 16.14 7.61 -0.90
CA PRO A 54 16.99 8.79 -1.09
C PRO A 54 16.69 9.47 -2.41
N GLU A 55 16.81 10.80 -2.45
CA GLU A 55 16.43 11.62 -3.61
C GLU A 55 17.08 11.20 -4.94
N PRO A 56 18.40 10.93 -5.02
CA PRO A 56 19.01 10.47 -6.27
C PRO A 56 18.44 9.14 -6.76
N SER A 57 18.09 8.25 -5.84
CA SER A 57 17.47 6.96 -6.16
C SER A 57 16.01 7.08 -6.55
N ALA A 58 15.26 7.98 -5.90
CA ALA A 58 13.88 8.29 -6.26
C ALA A 58 13.80 8.87 -7.68
N TRP A 59 14.65 9.83 -8.02
CA TRP A 59 14.70 10.41 -9.38
C TRP A 59 15.11 9.40 -10.44
N ARG A 60 16.13 8.57 -10.17
CA ARG A 60 16.57 7.52 -11.10
C ARG A 60 15.47 6.50 -11.42
N LEU A 61 14.60 6.19 -10.46
CA LEU A 61 13.45 5.33 -10.69
C LEU A 61 12.32 6.09 -11.40
N ALA A 62 12.03 7.32 -10.99
CA ALA A 62 11.00 8.14 -11.59
C ALA A 62 11.21 8.37 -13.10
N THR A 63 12.45 8.49 -13.57
CA THR A 63 12.75 8.63 -15.01
C THR A 63 12.45 7.39 -15.83
N LYS A 64 12.37 6.22 -15.20
CA LYS A 64 12.04 4.94 -15.84
C LYS A 64 10.55 4.58 -15.71
N THR A 65 9.80 5.33 -14.92
CA THR A 65 8.38 5.10 -14.67
C THR A 65 7.52 5.75 -15.75
N ALA A 66 6.58 5.00 -16.31
CA ALA A 66 5.55 5.56 -17.20
C ALA A 66 4.61 6.47 -16.41
N VAL A 67 4.31 7.65 -16.97
CA VAL A 67 3.42 8.65 -16.38
C VAL A 67 2.35 9.06 -17.40
N PRO A 68 1.12 9.39 -16.97
CA PRO A 68 0.65 9.45 -15.57
C PRO A 68 0.52 8.05 -14.92
N LEU A 69 0.96 7.91 -13.67
CA LEU A 69 0.90 6.65 -12.94
C LEU A 69 -0.32 6.63 -12.01
N SER A 70 -1.23 5.68 -12.21
CA SER A 70 -2.36 5.46 -11.31
C SER A 70 -1.95 4.54 -10.17
N LEU A 71 -2.04 5.03 -8.94
CA LEU A 71 -1.82 4.23 -7.74
C LEU A 71 -3.15 3.67 -7.24
N THR A 72 -3.22 2.34 -7.19
CA THR A 72 -4.28 1.64 -6.47
C THR A 72 -3.84 1.33 -5.05
N LYS A 73 -4.82 1.16 -4.17
CA LYS A 73 -4.62 0.65 -2.82
C LYS A 73 -5.69 -0.38 -2.56
N ARG A 74 -5.25 -1.49 -1.98
CA ARG A 74 -6.10 -2.54 -1.45
C ARG A 74 -6.14 -2.41 0.06
N GLY A 75 -7.29 -2.73 0.63
CA GLY A 75 -7.52 -2.69 2.06
C GLY A 75 -8.68 -3.58 2.44
N LEU A 76 -8.89 -3.73 3.74
CA LEU A 76 -10.10 -4.33 4.27
C LEU A 76 -10.55 -3.60 5.52
N VAL A 77 -11.83 -3.76 5.84
CA VAL A 77 -12.42 -3.39 7.13
C VAL A 77 -12.97 -4.67 7.73
N ALA A 78 -12.61 -4.95 8.99
CA ALA A 78 -13.13 -6.09 9.72
C ALA A 78 -13.98 -5.59 10.90
N TRP A 79 -15.18 -6.15 11.05
CA TRP A 79 -15.98 -6.06 12.27
C TRP A 79 -15.71 -7.31 13.08
N ALA A 80 -15.29 -7.10 14.32
CA ALA A 80 -14.82 -8.18 15.18
C ALA A 80 -15.02 -7.82 16.65
N ARG A 81 -15.17 -8.85 17.47
CA ARG A 81 -15.27 -8.73 18.92
C ARG A 81 -14.05 -9.34 19.61
N LYS A 82 -13.72 -8.78 20.77
CA LYS A 82 -12.69 -9.34 21.65
C LYS A 82 -13.13 -10.76 22.06
N ARG A 83 -12.20 -11.71 21.98
CA ARG A 83 -12.39 -13.04 22.55
C ARG A 83 -12.46 -12.98 24.07
#